data_AF-A0A1H5X4D6-F1
#
_entry.id   AF-A0A1H5X4D6-F1
#
_cell.length_a   1.000
_cell.length_b   1.000
_cell.length_c   1.000
_cell.angle_alpha   90.00
_cell.angle_beta   90.00
_cell.angle_gamma   90.00
#
_symmetry.space_group_name_H-M   'P 1'
#
loop_
_entity.id
_entity.type
_entity.pdbx_description
1 polymer ?
#
loop_
_entity_poly.entity_id
_entity_poly.type
_entity_poly.pdbx_seq_one_letter_code
_entity_poly.pdbx_strand_id
1 'polypeptide(L)' 'MAKPIPCVTCKKIVAPTEHDFPFCSERCKLIDLGKWCSGEYTISTPIYDPEVLDEVARAREHAGLLMQEDELHQSRWKN' A
#
# COMPACT_ATOMS: atom_id res chain seq x y z
N MET A 1 -7.84 -23.29 20.28
CA MET A 1 -8.92 -22.43 19.75
C MET A 1 -8.39 -21.00 19.67
N ALA A 2 -8.56 -20.30 18.55
CA ALA A 2 -8.18 -18.89 18.47
C ALA A 2 -9.08 -18.05 19.41
N LYS A 3 -8.56 -16.92 19.91
CA LYS A 3 -9.33 -16.02 20.78
C LYS A 3 -10.19 -15.07 19.92
N PRO A 4 -11.41 -14.69 20.34
CA PRO A 4 -12.12 -13.59 19.72
C PRO A 4 -11.28 -12.31 19.73
N ILE A 5 -11.29 -11.58 18.62
CA ILE A 5 -10.53 -10.33 18.44
C ILE A 5 -11.42 -9.21 17.91
N PRO A 6 -11.06 -7.93 18.13
CA PRO A 6 -11.78 -6.82 17.51
C PRO A 6 -11.57 -6.79 15.99
N CYS A 7 -12.65 -6.60 15.24
CA CYS A 7 -12.64 -6.29 13.82
C CYS A 7 -11.70 -5.12 13.54
N VAL A 8 -10.75 -5.28 12.62
CA VAL A 8 -9.73 -4.25 12.37
C VAL A 8 -10.34 -2.94 11.86
N THR A 9 -11.46 -3.02 11.14
CA THR A 9 -12.15 -1.88 10.52
C THR A 9 -13.04 -1.11 11.50
N CYS A 10 -13.89 -1.78 12.29
CA CYS A 10 -14.92 -1.13 13.11
C CYS A 10 -14.87 -1.48 14.60
N LYS A 11 -13.91 -2.32 15.01
CA LYS A 11 -13.66 -2.74 16.41
C LYS A 11 -14.72 -3.60 17.09
N LYS A 12 -15.78 -4.03 16.39
CA LYS A 12 -16.73 -5.05 16.90
C LYS A 12 -15.98 -6.36 17.21
N ILE A 13 -16.26 -7.01 18.34
CA ILE A 13 -15.68 -8.31 18.68
C ILE A 13 -16.17 -9.39 17.71
N VAL A 14 -15.24 -10.18 17.18
CA VAL A 14 -15.49 -11.24 16.20
C VAL A 14 -14.94 -12.56 16.73
N ALA A 15 -15.78 -13.60 16.74
CA ALA A 15 -15.35 -14.95 17.07
C ALA A 15 -14.62 -15.59 15.87
N PRO A 16 -13.62 -16.47 16.08
CA PRO A 16 -12.92 -17.14 14.98
C PRO A 16 -13.79 -18.05 14.10
N THR A 17 -15.01 -18.35 14.53
CA THR A 17 -15.99 -19.16 13.81
C THR A 17 -16.84 -18.35 12.84
N GLU A 18 -16.77 -17.02 12.88
CA GLU A 18 -17.51 -16.15 11.96
C GLU A 18 -16.95 -16.26 10.55
N HIS A 19 -17.85 -16.27 9.54
CA HIS A 19 -17.48 -16.43 8.13
C HIS A 19 -16.44 -15.40 7.64
N ASP A 20 -16.60 -14.15 8.06
CA ASP A 20 -15.76 -13.03 7.63
C ASP A 20 -14.58 -12.75 8.56
N PHE A 21 -14.30 -13.62 9.54
CA PHE A 21 -13.19 -13.44 10.47
C PHE A 21 -11.87 -13.17 9.71
N PRO A 22 -11.09 -12.12 10.05
CA PRO A 22 -11.12 -11.32 11.29
C PRO A 22 -12.06 -10.10 11.27
N PHE A 23 -12.88 -9.95 10.23
CA PHE A 23 -13.85 -8.87 10.09
C PHE A 23 -15.23 -9.27 10.61
N CYS A 24 -16.05 -8.29 10.98
CA CYS A 24 -17.42 -8.58 11.41
C CYS A 24 -18.43 -8.72 10.26
N SER A 25 -18.02 -8.43 9.03
CA SER A 25 -18.84 -8.54 7.81
C SER A 25 -18.00 -8.31 6.55
N GLU A 26 -18.50 -8.80 5.42
CA GLU A 26 -17.98 -8.50 4.07
C GLU A 26 -17.75 -7.00 3.82
N ARG A 27 -18.68 -6.14 4.28
CA ARG A 27 -18.51 -4.68 4.19
C ARG A 27 -17.21 -4.20 4.84
N CYS A 28 -16.87 -4.71 6.03
CA CYS A 28 -15.65 -4.29 6.72
C CYS A 28 -14.39 -4.79 6.03
N LYS A 29 -14.44 -5.99 5.43
CA LYS A 29 -13.37 -6.56 4.59
C LYS A 29 -13.11 -5.70 3.36
N LEU A 30 -14.17 -5.28 2.65
CA LEU A 30 -14.05 -4.44 1.45
C LEU A 30 -13.53 -3.03 1.78
N ILE A 31 -13.94 -2.44 2.90
CA ILE A 31 -13.40 -1.14 3.34
C ILE A 31 -11.90 -1.24 3.61
N ASP A 32 -11.46 -2.31 4.31
CA ASP A 32 -10.03 -2.51 4.59
C ASP A 32 -9.24 -2.67 3.30
N LEU A 33 -9.74 -3.48 2.36
CA LEU A 33 -9.16 -3.62 1.02
C LEU A 33 -9.08 -2.27 0.29
N GLY A 34 -10.13 -1.44 0.38
CA GLY A 34 -10.14 -0.10 -0.19
C GLY A 34 -9.00 0.77 0.35
N LYS A 35 -8.71 0.71 1.65
CA LYS A 35 -7.59 1.44 2.27
C LYS A 35 -6.21 0.97 1.81
N TRP A 36 -6.06 -0.32 1.53
CA TRP A 36 -4.85 -0.85 0.91
C TRP A 36 -4.69 -0.30 -0.52
N CYS A 37 -5.75 -0.38 -1.32
CA CYS A 37 -5.72 0.10 -2.71
C CYS A 37 -5.51 1.61 -2.82
N SER A 38 -6.02 2.39 -1.87
CA SER A 38 -5.82 3.85 -1.83
C SER A 38 -4.46 4.27 -1.29
N GLY A 39 -3.66 3.35 -0.74
CA GLY A 39 -2.38 3.66 -0.10
C GLY A 39 -2.52 4.35 1.26
N GLU A 40 -3.71 4.36 1.87
CA GLU A 40 -3.91 4.92 3.21
C GLU A 40 -3.05 4.23 4.28
N TYR A 41 -2.79 2.93 4.11
CA TYR A 41 -1.83 2.20 4.92
C TYR A 41 -0.40 2.50 4.46
N THR A 42 0.17 3.58 5.00
CA THR A 42 1.54 4.01 4.76
C THR A 42 2.38 3.88 6.04
N ILE A 43 3.59 3.35 5.92
CA ILE A 43 4.59 3.35 6.99
C ILE A 43 5.39 4.64 6.89
N SER A 44 5.22 5.56 7.85
CA SER A 44 5.84 6.89 7.83
C SER A 44 7.24 6.96 8.45
N THR A 45 7.73 5.85 9.01
CA THR A 45 9.05 5.84 9.66
C THR A 45 10.16 6.04 8.63
N PRO A 46 11.10 6.96 8.88
CA PRO A 46 12.25 7.15 8.00
C PRO A 46 13.14 5.90 7.98
N ILE A 47 13.71 5.62 6.81
CA ILE A 47 14.71 4.57 6.63
C ILE A 47 16.05 5.11 7.11
N TYR A 48 16.74 4.37 7.97
CA TYR A 48 18.06 4.75 8.49
C TYR A 48 19.20 3.86 7.97
N ASP A 49 18.86 2.78 7.28
CA ASP A 49 19.85 1.90 6.67
C ASP A 49 20.54 2.62 5.49
N PRO A 50 21.85 2.89 5.56
CA PRO A 50 22.56 3.62 4.52
C PRO A 50 22.52 2.96 3.15
N GLU A 51 22.54 1.62 3.10
CA GLU A 51 22.52 0.88 1.83
C GLU A 51 21.15 1.02 1.16
N VAL A 52 20.08 0.89 1.95
CA VAL A 52 18.70 1.08 1.46
C VAL A 52 18.46 2.53 1.02
N LEU A 53 19.00 3.51 1.75
CA LEU A 53 18.89 4.92 1.37
C LEU A 53 19.54 5.21 0.02
N ASP A 54 20.71 4.64 -0.24
CA ASP A 54 21.43 4.75 -1.51
C ASP A 54 20.66 4.05 -2.66
N GLU A 55 20.09 2.88 -2.40
CA GLU A 55 19.18 2.21 -3.36
C GLU A 55 17.95 3.05 -3.70
N VAL A 56 17.30 3.64 -2.69
CA VAL A 56 16.14 4.51 -2.90
C VAL A 56 16.52 5.77 -3.68
N ALA A 57 17.69 6.35 -3.43
CA ALA A 57 18.20 7.49 -4.18
C ALA A 57 18.40 7.13 -5.67
N ARG A 58 19.10 6.03 -5.95
CA ARG A 58 19.29 5.53 -7.32
C ARG A 58 17.97 5.24 -8.04
N ALA A 59 17.02 4.61 -7.35
CA ALA A 59 15.71 4.30 -7.92
C ALA A 59 14.93 5.57 -8.30
N ARG A 60 15.02 6.63 -7.49
CA ARG A 60 14.41 7.93 -7.78
C ARG A 60 15.05 8.62 -8.98
N GLU A 61 16.38 8.60 -9.08
CA GLU A 61 17.10 9.14 -10.24
C GLU A 61 16.69 8.43 -11.53
N HIS A 62 16.63 7.10 -11.51
CA HIS A 62 16.21 6.30 -12.66
C HIS A 62 14.75 6.60 -13.07
N ALA A 63 13.84 6.72 -12.10
CA ALA A 63 12.45 7.11 -12.38
C ALA A 63 12.34 8.50 -13.01
N GLY A 64 13.18 9.46 -12.57
CA GLY A 64 13.27 10.78 -13.18
C GLY A 64 13.82 10.74 -14.62
N LEU A 65 14.79 9.86 -14.89
CA LEU A 65 15.34 9.66 -16.23
C LEU A 65 14.28 9.09 -17.19
N LEU A 66 13.54 8.07 -16.77
CA LEU A 66 12.47 7.45 -17.55
C LEU A 66 11.38 8.46 -17.94
N MET A 67 11.02 9.36 -17.01
CA MET A 67 10.07 10.42 -17.32
C MET A 67 10.57 11.39 -18.39
N GLN A 68 11.88 11.68 -18.39
CA GLN A 68 12.50 12.55 -19.38
C GLN A 68 12.59 11.88 -20.76
N GLU A 69 12.85 10.56 -20.78
CA GLU A 69 12.81 9.75 -21.99
C GLU A 69 11.40 9.67 -22.60
N ASP A 70 10.36 9.50 -21.79
CA ASP A 70 8.97 9.49 -22.24
C ASP A 70 8.55 10.82 -22.87
N GLU A 71 8.95 11.96 -22.29
CA GLU A 71 8.72 13.29 -22.88
C GLU A 71 9.48 13.50 -24.20
N LEU A 72 10.74 13.06 -24.27
CA LEU A 72 11.54 13.09 -25.49
C LEU A 72 10.94 12.18 -26.58
N HIS A 73 10.43 11.02 -26.20
CA HIS A 73 9.75 10.11 -27.12
C HIS A 73 8.46 10.74 -27.65
N GLN A 74 7.60 11.27 -26.78
CA GLN A 74 6.35 11.90 -27.22
C GLN A 74 6.56 13.14 -28.09
N SER A 75 7.59 13.95 -27.82
CA SER A 75 7.91 15.11 -28.65
C SER A 75 8.46 14.72 -30.03
N ARG A 76 9.19 13.60 -30.14
CA ARG A 76 9.71 13.07 -31.41
C ARG A 76 8.63 12.51 -32.34
N TRP A 77 7.53 11.97 -31.80
CA TRP A 77 6.41 11.43 -32.60
C TRP A 77 5.34 12.46 -32.98
N LYS A 78 5.42 13.68 -32.42
CA LYS A 78 4.50 14.79 -32.73
C LYS A 78 4.97 15.66 -33.92
N ASN A 79 6.14 15.37 -34.50
CA ASN A 79 6.66 16.00 -35.72
C ASN A 79 6.58 15.03 -36.91
#